data_AF-A0A238JEQ0-F1
#
_entry.id   AF-A0A238JEQ0-F1
#
_cell.length_a   1.000
_cell.length_b   1.000
_cell.length_c   1.000
_cell.angle_alpha   90.00
_cell.angle_beta   90.00
_cell.angle_gamma   90.00
#
_symmetry.space_group_name_H-M   'P 1'
#
loop_
_entity.id
_entity.type
_entity.pdbx_description
1 polymer ?
#
loop_
_entity_poly.entity_id
_entity_poly.type
_entity_poly.pdbx_seq_one_letter_code
_entity_poly.pdbx_strand_id
1 'polypeptide(L)' 'MEQLIAEIAEKHLRLETLEEQKSDRLDFKEHAVWNIKAALEAAYAAGAASTKLEAVTRQGK' A
#
# COMPACT_ATOMS: atom_id res chain seq x y z
N MET A 1 -0.82 2.18 -9.36
CA MET A 1 -1.14 1.21 -8.30
C MET A 1 0.10 0.90 -7.45
N GLU A 2 1.22 0.53 -8.07
CA GLU A 2 2.48 0.22 -7.37
C GLU A 2 3.01 1.36 -6.49
N GLN A 3 3.04 2.60 -6.99
CA GLN A 3 3.48 3.77 -6.22
C GLN A 3 2.65 4.00 -4.95
N LEU A 4 1.33 3.86 -5.05
CA LEU A 4 0.42 4.05 -3.91
C LEU A 4 0.59 2.97 -2.84
N ILE A 5 0.84 1.73 -3.25
CA ILE A 5 1.12 0.63 -2.32
C ILE A 5 2.48 0.85 -1.64
N ALA A 6 3.49 1.32 -2.37
CA ALA A 6 4.79 1.66 -1.81
C ALA A 6 4.70 2.78 -0.76
N GLU A 7 3.95 3.85 -1.05
CA GLU A 7 3.70 4.94 -0.08
C GLU A 7 3.01 4.44 1.21
N ILE A 8 2.03 3.55 1.07
CA ILE A 8 1.33 2.94 2.23
C ILE A 8 2.31 2.08 3.04
N ALA A 9 3.13 1.28 2.37
CA ALA A 9 4.14 0.44 3.03
C ALA A 9 5.20 1.27 3.75
N GLU A 10 5.71 2.33 3.15
CA GLU A 10 6.63 3.27 3.78
C GLU A 10 5.99 3.91 5.01
N LYS A 11 4.78 4.46 4.87
CA LYS A 11 4.11 5.19 5.94
C LYS A 11 3.73 4.34 7.14
N HIS A 12 3.18 3.15 6.91
CA HIS A 12 2.60 2.32 7.97
C HIS A 12 3.55 1.23 8.47
N LEU A 13 4.42 0.71 7.59
CA LEU A 13 5.33 -0.39 7.91
C LEU A 13 6.80 0.04 7.95
N ARG A 14 7.14 1.25 7.48
CA ARG A 14 8.52 1.75 7.34
C ARG A 14 9.39 0.84 6.48
N LEU A 15 8.78 0.30 5.43
CA LEU A 15 9.47 -0.46 4.39
C LEU A 15 9.96 0.53 3.32
N GLU A 16 11.27 0.53 3.06
CA GLU A 16 11.88 1.38 2.03
C GLU A 16 11.57 0.86 0.62
N THR A 17 11.39 -0.45 0.48
CA THR A 17 11.04 -1.11 -0.77
C THR A 17 10.17 -2.33 -0.50
N LEU A 18 9.37 -2.70 -1.51
CA LEU A 18 8.62 -3.96 -1.56
C LEU A 18 9.27 -5.00 -2.48
N GLU A 19 10.39 -4.64 -3.10
CA GLU A 19 11.19 -5.56 -3.91
C GLU A 19 12.00 -6.52 -3.03
N GLU A 20 12.15 -7.76 -3.48
CA GLU A 20 12.98 -8.77 -2.80
C GLU A 20 14.47 -8.39 -2.86
N GLN A 21 15.14 -8.39 -1.71
CA GLN A 21 16.56 -8.04 -1.59
C GLN A 21 17.48 -9.24 -1.40
N LYS A 22 16.91 -10.45 -1.33
CA LYS A 22 17.64 -11.72 -1.11
C LYS A 22 18.50 -11.66 0.15
N SER A 23 17.98 -11.04 1.21
CA SER A 23 18.66 -10.86 2.47
C SER A 23 17.66 -10.98 3.61
N ASP A 24 17.85 -11.97 4.48
CA ASP A 24 16.91 -12.22 5.57
C ASP A 24 16.62 -10.98 6.40
N ARG A 25 17.65 -10.21 6.74
CA ARG A 25 17.51 -8.98 7.55
C ARG A 25 16.75 -7.87 6.81
N LEU A 26 16.82 -7.83 5.49
CA LEU A 26 16.17 -6.81 4.69
C LEU A 26 14.73 -7.21 4.33
N ASP A 27 14.49 -8.50 4.09
CA ASP A 27 13.21 -9.03 3.62
C ASP A 27 12.27 -9.49 4.75
N PHE A 28 12.80 -9.97 5.89
CA PHE A 28 11.99 -10.35 7.04
C PHE A 28 11.98 -9.25 8.10
N LYS A 29 10.89 -8.49 8.13
CA LYS A 29 10.66 -7.42 9.11
C LYS A 29 9.61 -7.81 10.14
N GLU A 30 9.86 -7.44 11.39
CA GLU A 30 8.87 -7.53 12.46
C GLU A 30 8.03 -6.26 12.52
N HIS A 31 6.72 -6.43 12.50
CA HIS A 31 5.76 -5.32 12.56
C HIS A 31 4.68 -5.60 13.59
N ALA A 32 4.28 -4.54 14.30
CA ALA A 32 3.14 -4.59 15.19
C ALA A 32 1.85 -4.87 14.39
N VAL A 33 0.97 -5.71 14.94
CA VAL A 33 -0.30 -6.09 14.29
C VAL A 33 -1.21 -4.89 13.99
N TRP A 34 -1.14 -3.82 14.79
CA TRP A 34 -1.90 -2.60 14.51
C TRP A 34 -1.35 -1.80 13.33
N ASN A 35 -0.04 -1.83 13.06
CA ASN A 35 0.54 -1.22 11.87
C ASN A 35 0.13 -1.97 10.60
N ILE A 36 0.14 -3.30 10.66
CA ILE A 36 -0.35 -4.16 9.58
C ILE A 36 -1.82 -3.86 9.30
N LYS A 37 -2.65 -3.80 10.34
CA LYS A 37 -4.07 -3.43 10.21
C LYS A 37 -4.24 -2.07 9.53
N ALA A 38 -3.52 -1.05 9.99
CA ALA A 38 -3.61 0.29 9.41
C ALA A 38 -3.19 0.34 7.93
N ALA A 39 -2.14 -0.40 7.54
CA ALA A 39 -1.70 -0.50 6.15
C ALA A 39 -2.78 -1.16 5.26
N LEU A 40 -3.40 -2.23 5.74
CA LEU A 40 -4.48 -2.94 5.02
C LEU A 40 -5.73 -2.08 4.86
N GLU A 41 -6.14 -1.37 5.91
CA GLU A 41 -7.28 -0.42 5.86
C GLU A 41 -7.01 0.71 4.86
N ALA A 42 -5.79 1.27 4.87
CA ALA A 42 -5.38 2.30 3.92
C ALA A 42 -5.39 1.79 2.47
N ALA A 43 -4.85 0.59 2.22
CA ALA A 43 -4.84 -0.02 0.89
C ALA A 43 -6.25 -0.28 0.37
N TYR A 44 -7.16 -0.78 1.23
CA TYR A 44 -8.56 -1.01 0.87
C TYR A 44 -9.28 0.28 0.50
N ALA A 45 -9.14 1.32 1.33
CA ALA A 45 -9.76 2.62 1.07
C ALA A 45 -9.23 3.26 -0.23
N ALA A 46 -7.92 3.17 -0.46
CA ALA A 46 -7.27 3.68 -1.66
C ALA A 46 -7.73 2.95 -2.94
N GLY A 47 -7.90 1.63 -2.87
CA GLY A 47 -8.47 0.82 -3.94
C GLY A 47 -9.91 1.23 -4.26
N ALA A 48 -10.77 1.37 -3.23
CA ALA A 48 -12.16 1.80 -3.40
C ALA A 48 -12.28 3.21 -4.01
N ALA A 49 -11.41 4.15 -3.60
CA ALA A 49 -11.36 5.49 -4.16
C ALA A 49 -10.95 5.50 -5.64
N SER A 50 -10.01 4.63 -6.03
CA SER A 50 -9.56 4.50 -7.42
C SER A 50 -10.70 4.07 -8.35
N THR A 51 -11.55 3.14 -7.93
CA THR A 51 -12.74 2.73 -8.69
C THR A 51 -13.76 3.86 -8.84
N LYS A 52 -13.94 4.69 -7.81
CA LYS A 52 -14.86 5.85 -7.85
C LYS A 52 -14.37 6.92 -8.82
N LEU A 53 -13.06 7.19 -8.86
CA LEU A 53 -12.47 8.15 -9.80
C LEU A 53 -12.63 7.68 -11.26
N GLU A 54 -12.39 6.39 -11.53
CA GLU A 54 -12.58 5.77 -12.85
C GLU A 54 -14.03 5.91 -13.34
N ALA A 55 -15.02 5.75 -12.46
CA ALA A 55 -16.44 5.89 -12.79
C ALA A 55 -16.81 7.35 -13.12
N VAL A 56 -16.28 8.32 -12.37
CA VAL A 56 -16.49 9.75 -12.63
C VAL A 56 -15.82 10.17 -13.95
N THR A 57 -14.63 9.67 -14.23
CA THR A 57 -13.88 9.99 -15.46
C THR A 57 -14.54 9.41 -16.72
N ARG A 58 -15.29 8.29 -16.60
CA ARG A 58 -16.05 7.70 -17.71
C ARG A 58 -17.38 8.41 -18.01
N GLN A 59 -17.97 9.14 -17.06
CA GLN A 59 -19.25 9.84 -17.26
C GLN A 59 -19.09 11.24 -17.89
N GLY A 60 -17.86 11.69 -18.15
CA GLY A 60 -17.55 12.98 -18.78
C GLY A 60 -17.09 12.91 -20.23
N LYS A 61 -17.24 11.77 -20.92
CA LYS A 61 -16.98 11.62 -22.36
C LYS A 61 -18.25 11.30 -23.12
#